data_AF-A0A914U4B9-F1
#
_entry.id   AF-A0A914U4B9-F1
#
_cell.length_a   1.000
_cell.length_b   1.000
_cell.length_c   1.000
_cell.angle_alpha   90.00
_cell.angle_beta   90.00
_cell.angle_gamma   90.00
#
_symmetry.space_group_name_H-M   'P 1'
#
loop_
_entity.id
_entity.type
_entity.pdbx_description
1 polymer ?
#
loop_
_entity_poly.entity_id
_entity_poly.type
_entity_poly.pdbx_seq_one_letter_code
_entity_poly.pdbx_strand_id
1 'polypeptide(L)'
;MFKYKASQRLFNPNCSRISALKLMLSLTTPLFSLQRHAALATFTRFSSTFQRQPLDEKWAAAASKAMKGKSADSLIWQSPEGIPIKPLYTAKDREHAPQDTEHPGSFPFTRGPYPTMYTHRPWTIRQYAGFSTVEESNKFYKENIKAGQQGLSVAFDLATHRG
;
A
#
# COMPACT_ATOMS: atom_id res chain seq x y z
N MET A 1 -44.27 5.32 42.12
CA MET A 1 -43.35 5.84 41.07
C MET A 1 -43.87 5.33 39.73
N PHE A 2 -44.22 6.10 38.70
CA PHE A 2 -44.16 7.53 38.42
C PHE A 2 -45.43 7.88 37.61
N LYS A 3 -46.01 9.03 37.91
CA LYS A 3 -47.20 9.61 37.28
C LYS A 3 -46.79 10.49 36.08
N TYR A 4 -47.69 10.59 35.09
CA TYR A 4 -48.16 11.83 34.42
C TYR A 4 -47.16 12.59 33.51
N LYS A 5 -47.53 13.34 32.46
CA LYS A 5 -48.80 13.64 31.75
C LYS A 5 -48.40 14.28 30.40
N ALA A 6 -49.23 14.10 29.38
CA ALA A 6 -49.23 14.87 28.14
C ALA A 6 -49.99 16.21 28.29
N SER A 7 -49.64 17.24 27.49
CA SER A 7 -50.51 18.32 26.95
C SER A 7 -49.62 19.35 26.21
N GLN A 8 -49.48 19.36 24.88
CA GLN A 8 -50.32 19.95 23.81
C GLN A 8 -50.57 21.48 23.83
N ARG A 9 -50.10 22.11 22.71
CA ARG A 9 -50.60 23.28 21.93
C ARG A 9 -50.69 24.64 22.64
N LEU A 10 -50.32 25.78 22.06
CA LEU A 10 -50.75 26.45 20.81
C LEU A 10 -49.64 27.46 20.39
N PHE A 11 -49.09 27.48 19.17
CA PHE A 11 -49.52 28.22 17.96
C PHE A 11 -49.81 29.74 18.12
N ASN A 12 -48.79 30.58 17.82
CA ASN A 12 -48.73 31.87 17.05
C ASN A 12 -49.72 33.04 17.37
N PRO A 13 -49.61 34.30 16.88
CA PRO A 13 -48.61 34.96 16.00
C PRO A 13 -48.26 36.44 16.35
N ASN A 14 -47.47 37.09 15.47
CA ASN A 14 -47.19 38.54 15.35
C ASN A 14 -46.07 39.08 16.27
N CYS A 15 -45.12 39.92 15.87
CA CYS A 15 -45.25 41.05 14.96
C CYS A 15 -43.87 41.50 14.43
N SER A 16 -43.71 41.44 13.11
CA SER A 16 -43.08 42.41 12.20
C SER A 16 -42.37 43.66 12.75
N ARG A 17 -41.20 43.94 12.14
CA ARG A 17 -40.67 45.27 11.69
C ARG A 17 -40.07 46.19 12.80
N ILE A 18 -39.08 47.08 12.61
CA ILE A 18 -38.27 47.61 11.49
C ILE A 18 -37.19 48.52 12.13
N SER A 19 -35.95 48.49 11.61
CA SER A 19 -34.95 49.57 11.42
C SER A 19 -34.51 50.47 12.61
N ALA A 20 -33.39 51.20 12.65
CA ALA A 20 -32.39 51.58 11.64
C ALA A 20 -31.08 52.06 12.33
N LEU A 21 -29.96 51.89 11.60
CA LEU A 21 -28.79 52.78 11.45
C LEU A 21 -28.24 53.60 12.64
N LYS A 22 -26.93 53.47 12.89
CA LYS A 22 -26.00 54.60 12.71
C LYS A 22 -24.56 54.17 12.40
N LEU A 23 -24.03 54.80 11.37
CA LEU A 23 -22.72 54.72 10.73
C LEU A 23 -21.65 55.44 11.58
N MET A 24 -20.39 54.96 11.60
CA MET A 24 -19.15 55.75 11.35
C MET A 24 -17.85 54.98 11.71
N LEU A 25 -16.98 54.86 10.70
CA LEU A 25 -15.50 54.82 10.66
C LEU A 25 -14.68 54.57 11.95
N SER A 26 -13.79 53.57 11.92
CA SER A 26 -12.35 53.79 12.19
C SER A 26 -11.49 52.58 11.77
N LEU A 27 -10.43 52.85 11.01
CA LEU A 27 -9.35 51.91 10.68
C LEU A 27 -8.55 51.51 11.92
N THR A 28 -8.42 50.21 12.19
CA THR A 28 -7.29 49.65 12.97
C THR A 28 -7.09 48.17 12.60
N THR A 29 -6.00 47.89 11.88
CA THR A 29 -5.44 46.55 11.64
C THR A 29 -4.98 45.90 12.94
N PRO A 30 -5.27 44.61 13.19
CA PRO A 30 -4.48 43.83 14.12
C PRO A 30 -3.44 42.99 13.37
N LEU A 31 -2.19 43.24 13.77
CA LEU A 31 -0.99 42.44 13.66
C LEU A 31 -1.28 40.92 13.57
N PHE A 32 -1.10 40.31 12.40
CA PHE A 32 -1.10 38.85 12.27
C PHE A 32 0.21 38.29 12.84
N SER A 33 0.12 37.86 14.10
CA SER A 33 1.12 37.00 14.77
C SER A 33 1.27 35.70 13.97
N LEU A 34 2.46 35.50 13.40
CA LEU A 34 2.81 34.33 12.60
C LEU A 34 3.20 33.18 13.55
N GLN A 35 2.20 32.53 14.13
CA GLN A 35 2.38 31.37 14.99
C GLN A 35 2.77 30.15 14.12
N ARG A 36 4.07 29.92 13.97
CA ARG A 36 4.62 28.69 13.40
C ARG A 36 4.21 27.52 14.29
N HIS A 37 3.17 26.81 13.89
CA HIS A 37 2.81 25.53 14.48
C HIS A 37 3.89 24.53 14.05
N ALA A 38 4.75 24.15 15.00
CA ALA A 38 5.62 23.01 14.86
C ALA A 38 4.74 21.75 14.80
N ALA A 39 4.43 21.30 13.58
CA ALA A 39 3.77 20.03 13.36
C ALA A 39 4.78 18.90 13.62
N LEU A 40 4.80 18.41 14.87
CA LEU A 40 5.41 17.11 15.19
C LEU A 40 4.62 16.04 14.43
N ALA A 41 5.16 15.59 13.30
CA ALA A 41 4.64 14.46 12.55
C ALA A 41 4.71 13.22 13.45
N THR A 42 3.60 12.93 14.12
CA THR A 42 3.42 11.67 14.84
C THR A 42 3.37 10.59 13.79
N PHE A 43 4.47 9.86 13.63
CA PHE A 43 4.53 8.69 12.76
C PHE A 43 3.62 7.62 13.37
N THR A 44 2.35 7.66 12.99
CA THR A 44 1.38 6.62 13.32
C THR A 44 1.83 5.37 12.58
N ARG A 45 2.28 4.38 13.35
CA ARG A 45 2.64 3.05 12.85
C ARG A 45 1.39 2.47 12.20
N PHE A 46 1.36 2.43 10.87
CA PHE A 46 0.27 1.80 10.11
C PHE A 46 0.31 0.29 10.38
N SER A 47 -0.39 -0.17 11.41
CA SER A 47 -0.60 -1.59 11.65
C SER A 47 -1.79 -2.05 10.82
N SER A 48 -1.56 -2.40 9.55
CA SER A 48 -2.61 -3.02 8.75
C SER A 48 -2.87 -4.43 9.27
N THR A 49 -3.91 -4.60 10.08
CA THR A 49 -4.45 -5.94 10.33
C THR A 49 -5.15 -6.39 9.05
N PHE A 50 -4.43 -7.13 8.21
CA PHE A 50 -5.01 -7.75 7.02
C PHE A 50 -6.12 -8.71 7.45
N GLN A 51 -7.37 -8.34 7.19
CA GLN A 51 -8.55 -9.17 7.47
C GLN A 51 -8.74 -10.14 6.31
N ARG A 52 -8.47 -11.43 6.52
CA ARG A 52 -8.59 -12.46 5.49
C ARG A 52 -10.07 -12.77 5.23
N GLN A 53 -10.46 -12.74 3.95
CA GLN A 53 -11.76 -13.22 3.52
C GLN A 53 -11.82 -14.75 3.52
N PRO A 54 -12.94 -15.35 3.96
CA PRO A 54 -13.13 -16.80 3.93
C PRO A 54 -13.07 -17.37 2.50
N LEU A 55 -13.07 -18.70 2.39
CA LEU A 55 -13.20 -19.37 1.10
C LEU A 55 -14.59 -19.06 0.49
N ASP A 56 -14.66 -18.97 -0.83
CA ASP A 56 -15.94 -18.81 -1.50
C ASP A 56 -16.83 -20.03 -1.24
N GLU A 57 -18.05 -19.79 -0.75
CA GLU A 57 -18.95 -20.85 -0.29
C GLU A 57 -19.34 -21.83 -1.40
N LYS A 58 -19.58 -21.31 -2.62
CA LYS A 58 -19.97 -22.14 -3.76
C LYS A 58 -18.81 -23.04 -4.17
N TRP A 59 -17.60 -22.48 -4.21
CA TRP A 59 -16.40 -23.25 -4.50
C TRP A 59 -16.09 -24.26 -3.39
N ALA A 60 -16.17 -23.87 -2.12
CA ALA A 60 -15.89 -24.74 -0.98
C ALA A 60 -16.84 -25.95 -0.93
N ALA A 61 -18.14 -25.75 -1.23
CA ALA A 61 -19.11 -26.83 -1.33
C ALA A 61 -18.79 -27.81 -2.47
N ALA A 62 -18.44 -27.28 -3.65
CA ALA A 62 -18.05 -28.09 -4.80
C ALA A 62 -16.75 -28.87 -4.55
N ALA A 63 -15.74 -28.23 -3.95
CA ALA A 63 -14.46 -28.85 -3.60
C ALA A 63 -14.64 -29.96 -2.57
N SER A 64 -15.45 -29.72 -1.53
CA SER A 64 -15.74 -30.73 -0.49
C SER A 64 -16.45 -31.94 -1.09
N LYS A 65 -17.38 -31.72 -2.05
CA LYS A 65 -18.04 -32.80 -2.79
C LYS A 65 -17.03 -33.61 -3.62
N ALA A 66 -16.12 -32.95 -4.33
CA ALA A 66 -15.08 -33.61 -5.12
C ALA A 66 -14.10 -34.42 -4.26
N MET A 67 -13.81 -33.96 -3.04
CA MET A 67 -12.91 -34.62 -2.09
C MET A 67 -13.60 -35.63 -1.17
N LYS A 68 -14.78 -36.13 -1.54
CA LYS A 68 -15.54 -37.14 -0.77
C LYS A 68 -15.81 -36.70 0.68
N GLY A 69 -16.15 -35.42 0.88
CA GLY A 69 -16.55 -34.87 2.18
C GLY A 69 -15.42 -34.31 3.05
N LYS A 70 -14.17 -34.29 2.57
CA LYS A 70 -13.08 -33.57 3.27
C LYS A 70 -13.33 -32.06 3.21
N SER A 71 -12.97 -31.33 4.27
CA SER A 71 -13.09 -29.87 4.30
C SER A 71 -12.23 -29.21 3.22
N ALA A 72 -12.80 -28.22 2.53
CA ALA A 72 -12.07 -27.34 1.62
C ALA A 72 -10.90 -26.61 2.32
N ASP A 73 -10.96 -26.40 3.63
CA ASP A 73 -9.88 -25.76 4.40
C ASP A 73 -8.59 -26.57 4.42
N SER A 74 -8.69 -27.89 4.26
CA SER A 74 -7.51 -28.76 4.18
C SER A 74 -6.63 -28.49 2.96
N LEU A 75 -7.15 -27.76 1.98
CA LEU A 75 -6.42 -27.32 0.78
C LEU A 75 -5.67 -26.00 0.97
N ILE A 76 -5.81 -25.35 2.13
CA ILE A 76 -5.05 -24.13 2.43
C ILE A 76 -3.60 -24.51 2.67
N TRP A 77 -2.71 -23.97 1.84
CA TRP A 77 -1.28 -24.19 1.98
C TRP A 77 -0.69 -23.21 3.00
N GLN A 78 0.00 -23.72 4.02
CA GLN A 78 0.80 -22.91 4.93
C GLN A 78 2.18 -22.69 4.32
N SER A 79 2.44 -21.47 3.86
CA SER A 79 3.76 -21.12 3.33
C SER A 79 4.80 -21.07 4.47
N PRO A 80 6.10 -21.28 4.18
CA PRO A 80 7.16 -21.13 5.18
C PRO A 80 7.20 -19.74 5.83
N GLU A 81 6.68 -18.72 5.15
CA GLU A 81 6.54 -17.34 5.65
C GLU A 81 5.38 -17.17 6.64
N GLY A 82 4.63 -18.23 6.95
CA GLY A 82 3.48 -18.20 7.86
C GLY A 82 2.23 -17.57 7.23
N ILE A 83 2.15 -17.55 5.89
CA ILE A 83 0.99 -17.01 5.16
C ILE A 83 0.12 -18.17 4.70
N PRO A 84 -1.13 -18.29 5.20
CA PRO A 84 -2.11 -19.22 4.65
C PRO A 84 -2.52 -18.81 3.23
N ILE A 85 -2.15 -19.62 2.24
CA ILE A 85 -2.46 -19.40 0.83
C ILE A 85 -3.73 -20.17 0.49
N LYS A 86 -4.77 -19.43 0.09
CA LYS A 86 -6.02 -20.03 -0.34
C LYS A 86 -5.84 -20.74 -1.69
N PRO A 87 -6.52 -21.87 -1.92
CA PRO A 87 -6.51 -22.57 -3.20
C PRO A 87 -7.26 -21.82 -4.32
N LEU A 88 -8.12 -20.86 -3.96
CA LEU A 88 -8.83 -19.98 -4.90
C LEU A 88 -8.92 -18.57 -4.32
N TYR A 89 -8.64 -17.57 -5.16
CA TYR A 89 -8.86 -16.15 -4.89
C TYR A 89 -9.88 -15.58 -5.88
N THR A 90 -10.70 -14.65 -5.42
CA THR A 90 -11.77 -14.00 -6.18
C THR A 90 -11.67 -12.48 -6.10
N ALA A 91 -12.53 -11.76 -6.84
CA ALA A 91 -12.59 -10.30 -6.75
C ALA A 91 -12.84 -9.79 -5.32
N LYS A 92 -13.56 -10.55 -4.48
CA LYS A 92 -13.83 -10.20 -3.08
C LYS A 92 -12.56 -10.09 -2.24
N ASP A 93 -11.54 -10.87 -2.58
CA ASP A 93 -10.23 -10.83 -1.91
C ASP A 93 -9.47 -9.52 -2.15
N ARG A 94 -9.85 -8.78 -3.20
CA ARG A 94 -9.26 -7.49 -3.56
C ARG A 94 -10.06 -6.29 -3.03
N GLU A 95 -11.27 -6.48 -2.51
CA GLU A 95 -12.11 -5.36 -2.05
C GLU A 95 -11.45 -4.51 -0.96
N HIS A 96 -10.61 -5.12 -0.13
CA HIS A 96 -9.89 -4.46 0.96
C HIS A 96 -8.46 -4.07 0.56
N ALA A 97 -8.02 -4.42 -0.65
CA ALA A 97 -6.74 -3.96 -1.17
C ALA A 97 -6.87 -2.49 -1.59
N PRO A 98 -5.78 -1.69 -1.48
CA PRO A 98 -5.75 -0.36 -2.11
C PRO A 98 -6.21 -0.50 -3.56
N GLN A 99 -7.25 0.23 -3.95
CA GLN A 99 -7.77 0.17 -5.32
C GLN A 99 -6.65 0.55 -6.32
N ASP A 100 -6.78 0.06 -7.56
CA ASP A 100 -5.84 0.14 -8.68
C ASP A 100 -5.49 1.58 -9.15
N THR A 101 -5.38 2.55 -8.24
CA THR A 101 -5.02 3.95 -8.51
C THR A 101 -3.50 4.18 -8.49
N GLU A 102 -2.70 3.19 -8.12
CA GLU A 102 -1.25 3.33 -8.12
C GLU A 102 -0.69 3.27 -9.54
N HIS A 103 0.13 4.26 -9.88
CA HIS A 103 0.90 4.30 -11.11
C HIS A 103 2.37 3.96 -10.84
N PRO A 104 3.04 3.20 -11.72
CA PRO A 104 4.47 2.96 -11.59
C PRO A 104 5.23 4.30 -11.59
N GLY A 105 6.33 4.38 -10.84
CA GLY A 105 7.11 5.61 -10.69
C GLY A 105 6.53 6.64 -9.71
N SER A 106 5.48 6.29 -8.96
CA SER A 106 4.94 7.10 -7.87
C SER A 106 4.91 6.31 -6.56
N PHE A 107 5.15 6.99 -5.43
CA PHE A 107 5.06 6.37 -4.10
C PHE A 107 3.63 5.79 -3.89
N PRO A 108 3.48 4.56 -3.35
CA PRO A 108 4.45 3.73 -2.63
C PRO A 108 5.33 2.80 -3.47
N PHE A 109 5.32 2.91 -4.80
CA PHE A 109 6.12 2.14 -5.76
C PHE A 109 5.85 0.63 -5.79
N THR A 110 4.70 0.15 -5.30
CA THR A 110 4.26 -1.25 -5.38
C THR A 110 4.25 -1.75 -6.82
N ARG A 111 3.93 -0.88 -7.79
CA ARG A 111 3.89 -1.21 -9.23
C ARG A 111 5.22 -0.98 -9.95
N GLY A 112 6.26 -0.55 -9.24
CA GLY A 112 7.60 -0.35 -9.75
C GLY A 112 8.10 1.09 -9.59
N PRO A 113 9.44 1.27 -9.54
CA PRO A 113 10.06 2.57 -9.25
C PRO A 113 10.12 3.54 -10.44
N TYR A 114 9.87 3.09 -11.67
CA TYR A 114 9.99 3.91 -12.88
C TYR A 114 8.67 3.95 -13.65
N PRO A 115 8.22 5.09 -14.19
CA PRO A 115 6.94 5.19 -14.89
C PRO A 115 6.79 4.27 -16.10
N THR A 116 7.87 4.07 -16.87
CA THR A 116 7.85 3.25 -18.09
C THR A 116 8.30 1.82 -17.85
N MET A 117 8.86 1.50 -16.67
CA MET A 117 9.45 0.20 -16.35
C MET A 117 10.24 -0.39 -17.54
N TYR A 118 9.96 -1.65 -17.89
CA TYR A 118 10.67 -2.38 -18.94
C TYR A 118 10.14 -2.14 -20.35
N THR A 119 9.15 -1.27 -20.54
CA THR A 119 8.62 -0.94 -21.88
C THR A 119 9.60 -0.09 -22.69
N HIS A 120 10.44 0.72 -22.03
CA HIS A 120 11.48 1.51 -22.68
C HIS A 120 12.88 0.93 -22.47
N ARG A 121 13.21 0.54 -21.23
CA ARG A 121 14.52 -0.02 -20.89
C ARG A 121 14.36 -1.33 -20.11
N PRO A 122 14.76 -2.49 -20.65
CA PRO A 122 14.66 -3.76 -19.94
C PRO A 122 15.57 -3.78 -18.70
N TRP A 123 15.36 -4.77 -17.82
CA TRP A 123 16.26 -4.98 -16.69
C TRP A 123 17.67 -5.32 -17.19
N THR A 124 18.70 -4.92 -16.45
CA THR A 124 20.09 -5.24 -16.80
C THR A 124 20.36 -6.72 -16.50
N ILE A 125 20.78 -7.47 -17.50
CA ILE A 125 21.31 -8.83 -17.29
C ILE A 125 22.68 -8.69 -16.61
N ARG A 126 22.77 -9.14 -15.36
CA ARG A 126 23.99 -9.13 -14.55
C ARG A 126 24.33 -10.56 -14.15
N GLN A 127 25.23 -11.19 -14.89
CA GLN A 127 25.71 -12.52 -14.57
C GLN A 127 26.76 -12.40 -13.46
N TYR A 128 26.53 -13.13 -12.37
CA TYR A 128 27.53 -13.26 -11.32
C TYR A 128 28.58 -14.26 -11.79
N ALA A 129 29.78 -13.77 -12.07
CA ALA A 129 30.88 -14.58 -12.57
C ALA A 129 32.18 -14.11 -11.93
N GLY A 130 33.09 -15.05 -11.70
CA GLY A 130 34.41 -14.80 -11.16
C GLY A 130 35.20 -16.09 -11.23
N PHE A 131 36.45 -15.99 -11.68
CA PHE A 131 37.40 -17.09 -11.68
C PHE A 131 38.44 -16.85 -10.59
N SER A 132 39.17 -17.91 -10.23
CA SER A 132 40.20 -17.86 -9.19
C SER A 132 41.38 -16.93 -9.54
N THR A 133 41.53 -16.54 -10.81
CA THR A 133 42.55 -15.60 -11.27
C THR A 133 41.94 -14.36 -11.92
N VAL A 134 42.68 -13.25 -11.87
CA VAL A 134 42.24 -11.97 -12.43
C VAL A 134 42.27 -11.98 -13.97
N GLU A 135 43.20 -12.71 -14.56
CA GLU A 135 43.37 -12.83 -16.01
C GLU A 135 42.21 -13.59 -16.65
N GLU A 136 41.83 -14.72 -16.07
CA GLU A 136 40.69 -15.53 -16.55
C GLU A 136 39.37 -14.76 -16.39
N SER A 137 39.20 -14.08 -15.26
CA SER A 137 38.05 -13.22 -15.02
C SER A 137 37.95 -12.11 -16.06
N ASN A 138 39.05 -11.42 -16.37
CA ASN A 138 39.07 -10.36 -17.38
C ASN A 138 38.80 -10.88 -18.80
N LYS A 139 39.36 -12.04 -19.18
CA LYS A 139 39.09 -12.67 -20.47
C LYS A 139 37.60 -12.99 -20.61
N PHE A 140 37.02 -13.62 -19.59
CA PHE A 140 35.60 -13.96 -19.55
C PHE A 140 34.69 -12.73 -19.65
N TYR A 141 34.99 -11.66 -18.91
CA TYR A 141 34.20 -10.42 -19.00
C TYR A 141 34.20 -9.81 -20.40
N LYS A 142 35.34 -9.84 -21.10
CA LYS A 142 35.43 -9.33 -22.48
C LYS A 142 34.61 -10.18 -23.45
N GLU A 143 34.62 -11.49 -23.31
CA GLU A 143 33.81 -12.40 -24.12
C GLU A 143 32.32 -12.16 -23.88
N ASN A 144 31.91 -12.00 -22.62
CA ASN A 144 30.52 -11.74 -22.27
C ASN A 144 30.01 -10.37 -22.76
N ILE A 145 30.85 -9.33 -22.70
CA ILE A 145 30.50 -8.02 -23.26
C ILE A 145 30.28 -8.14 -24.77
N LYS A 146 31.13 -8.88 -25.49
CA LYS A 146 30.94 -9.16 -26.92
C LYS A 146 29.64 -9.93 -27.19
N ALA A 147 29.24 -10.80 -26.27
CA ALA A 147 27.98 -11.54 -26.33
C ALA A 147 26.74 -10.73 -25.86
N GLY A 148 26.90 -9.45 -25.52
CA GLY A 148 25.79 -8.55 -25.16
C GLY A 148 25.54 -8.35 -23.67
N GLN A 149 26.41 -8.83 -22.78
CA GLN A 149 26.32 -8.53 -21.35
C GLN A 149 26.62 -7.06 -21.08
N GLN A 150 25.72 -6.38 -20.37
CA GLN A 150 25.81 -4.93 -20.09
C GLN A 150 26.24 -4.60 -18.66
N GLY A 151 26.31 -5.58 -17.76
CA GLY A 151 26.75 -5.38 -16.38
C GLY A 151 27.66 -6.50 -15.94
N LEU A 152 28.84 -6.15 -15.44
CA LEU A 152 29.77 -7.10 -14.82
C LEU A 152 29.50 -7.20 -13.32
N SER A 153 29.83 -8.35 -12.74
CA SER A 153 29.86 -8.58 -11.31
C SER A 153 31.13 -9.35 -10.98
N VAL A 154 31.69 -9.13 -9.79
CA VAL A 154 32.97 -9.72 -9.36
C VAL A 154 32.73 -10.49 -8.08
N ALA A 155 33.08 -11.77 -8.10
CA ALA A 155 33.19 -12.60 -6.90
C ALA A 155 34.63 -12.54 -6.38
N PHE A 156 34.79 -12.41 -5.07
CA PHE A 156 36.10 -12.48 -4.41
C PHE A 156 36.25 -13.78 -3.64
N ASP A 157 37.49 -14.20 -3.39
CA ASP A 157 37.79 -15.32 -2.51
C ASP A 157 37.57 -14.97 -1.03
N LEU A 158 37.55 -15.98 -0.17
CA LEU A 158 37.25 -15.78 1.25
C LEU A 158 38.34 -14.97 1.96
N ALA A 159 39.61 -15.09 1.54
CA ALA A 159 40.69 -14.31 2.10
C ALA A 159 40.44 -12.81 1.85
N THR A 160 40.16 -12.40 0.61
CA THR A 160 39.84 -11.01 0.27
C THR A 160 38.58 -10.51 1.01
N HIS A 161 37.57 -11.35 1.23
CA HIS A 161 36.38 -10.98 2.02
C HIS A 161 36.70 -10.71 3.49
N ARG A 162 37.76 -11.30 4.05
CA ARG A 162 38.08 -11.26 5.48
C ARG A 162 39.23 -10.31 5.84
N GLY A 163 39.89 -9.70 4.85
CA GLY A 163 41.02 -8.77 5.02
C GLY A 163 42.33 -9.47 5.36
#